data_AF-A0A2S8ZWK8-F1
#
_entry.id   AF-A0A2S8ZWK8-F1
#
_cell.length_a   1.000
_cell.length_b   1.000
_cell.length_c   1.000
_cell.angle_alpha   90.00
_cell.angle_beta   90.00
_cell.angle_gamma   90.00
#
_symmetry.space_group_name_H-M   'P 1'
#
loop_
_entity.id
_entity.type
_entity.pdbx_description
1 polymer ?
#
loop_
_entity_poly.entity_id
_entity_poly.type
_entity_poly.pdbx_seq_one_letter_code
_entity_poly.pdbx_strand_id
1 'polypeptide(L)'
;MYFFIVLQLLLYILLANQFKIKPAFAFFAILYSIAAIVARYLVPLEANADYGAYYYNYGNYMEDNIPFYVKIFKEPYLFYIKRLLEFFFRWEEVIPILYYFNFAISTLFFIWLASLKDVALWKKIFFYATYYFLIAFTLIRNGPAYMLVTVFFYYIQRGKVWYWGYAALLMHISSVMALATSFFKNDKVDLRFFIFAFGGVGIIAMFANLPIFSSLLLKYDSYSTSDRAISASHYIFFTIFNLVVFFIFYFNKKIVYTKIFVILYLLCVAFFIINPVMFFRFSIYAISFLSISPTYTITKLDRFLNRCVILTVLYFVYNFIGNHPDLR
;
A
#
# COMPACT_ATOMS: atom_id res chain seq x y z
N MET A 1 -25.40 -0.33 2.51
CA MET A 1 -23.95 -0.43 2.25
C MET A 1 -23.29 0.93 2.06
N TYR A 2 -23.56 1.67 0.98
CA TYR A 2 -22.89 2.96 0.69
C TYR A 2 -22.96 4.00 1.80
N PHE A 3 -24.06 4.07 2.56
CA PHE A 3 -24.16 4.90 3.74
C PHE A 3 -23.03 4.62 4.75
N PHE A 4 -22.75 3.34 5.05
CA PHE A 4 -21.68 2.96 5.98
C PHE A 4 -20.30 3.23 5.41
N ILE A 5 -20.11 3.11 4.10
CA ILE A 5 -18.89 3.51 3.40
C ILE A 5 -18.62 5.01 3.57
N VAL A 6 -19.61 5.86 3.32
CA VAL A 6 -19.47 7.32 3.51
C VAL A 6 -19.27 7.65 4.99
N LEU A 7 -20.09 7.08 5.88
CA LEU A 7 -20.01 7.27 7.32
C LEU A 7 -18.62 6.92 7.84
N GLN A 8 -18.03 5.84 7.35
CA GLN A 8 -16.70 5.41 7.75
C GLN A 8 -15.62 6.47 7.44
N LEU A 9 -15.64 7.06 6.23
CA LEU A 9 -14.71 8.14 5.90
C LEU A 9 -14.94 9.38 6.77
N LEU A 10 -16.19 9.76 7.01
CA LEU A 10 -16.51 10.90 7.88
C LEU A 10 -16.01 10.67 9.31
N LEU A 11 -16.23 9.48 9.86
CA LEU A 11 -15.72 9.09 11.17
C LEU A 11 -14.18 9.09 11.19
N TYR A 12 -13.52 8.65 10.12
CA TYR A 12 -12.07 8.70 10.02
C TYR A 12 -11.53 10.14 9.96
N ILE A 13 -12.20 11.05 9.25
CA ILE A 13 -11.88 12.49 9.23
C ILE A 13 -12.00 13.07 10.64
N LEU A 14 -13.09 12.78 11.35
CA LEU A 14 -13.31 13.22 12.72
C LEU A 14 -12.24 12.65 13.67
N LEU A 15 -11.97 11.35 13.59
CA LEU A 15 -10.92 10.68 14.36
C LEU A 15 -9.56 11.35 14.17
N ALA A 16 -9.14 11.56 12.92
CA ALA A 16 -7.85 12.16 12.59
C ALA A 16 -7.76 13.64 13.01
N ASN A 17 -8.89 14.34 13.10
CA ASN A 17 -8.94 15.73 13.57
C ASN A 17 -8.89 15.83 15.12
N GLN A 18 -9.40 14.81 15.82
CA GLN A 18 -9.49 14.79 17.29
C GLN A 18 -8.27 14.17 17.99
N PHE A 19 -7.17 13.89 17.27
CA PHE A 19 -5.98 13.21 17.81
C PHE A 19 -5.37 13.84 19.08
N LYS A 20 -5.63 15.14 19.34
CA LYS A 20 -5.14 15.83 20.55
C LYS A 20 -6.00 15.60 21.79
N ILE A 21 -7.30 15.33 21.62
CA ILE A 21 -8.26 15.18 22.71
C ILE A 21 -8.50 13.68 22.93
N LYS A 22 -7.74 13.06 23.83
CA LYS A 22 -7.71 11.59 24.02
C LYS A 22 -9.11 10.96 24.17
N PRO A 23 -10.05 11.50 24.98
CA PRO A 23 -11.39 10.92 25.10
C PRO A 23 -12.17 10.97 23.78
N ALA A 24 -12.13 12.10 23.07
CA ALA A 24 -12.79 12.24 21.78
C ALA A 24 -12.16 11.34 20.72
N PHE A 25 -10.82 11.24 20.69
CA PHE A 25 -10.11 10.31 19.81
C PHE A 25 -10.54 8.86 20.05
N ALA A 26 -10.57 8.42 21.31
CA ALA A 26 -10.99 7.06 21.66
C ALA A 26 -12.45 6.80 21.25
N PHE A 27 -13.35 7.76 21.51
CA PHE A 27 -14.74 7.68 21.10
C PHE A 27 -14.90 7.53 19.58
N PHE A 28 -14.26 8.40 18.79
CA PHE A 28 -14.31 8.31 17.34
C PHE A 28 -13.60 7.07 16.80
N ALA A 29 -12.58 6.54 17.48
CA ALA A 29 -11.90 5.31 17.09
C ALA A 29 -12.84 4.11 17.22
N ILE A 30 -13.61 4.04 18.33
CA ILE A 30 -14.61 3.00 18.55
C ILE A 30 -15.71 3.09 17.49
N LEU A 31 -16.27 4.28 17.24
CA LEU A 31 -17.30 4.46 16.22
C LEU A 31 -16.79 4.09 14.83
N TYR A 32 -15.58 4.52 14.48
CA TYR A 32 -14.92 4.17 13.23
C TYR A 32 -14.76 2.65 13.09
N SER A 33 -14.29 1.96 14.12
CA SER A 33 -14.15 0.49 14.13
C SER A 33 -15.49 -0.21 13.96
N ILE A 34 -16.55 0.25 14.65
CA ILE A 34 -17.90 -0.31 14.49
C ILE A 34 -18.38 -0.12 13.05
N ALA A 35 -18.28 1.09 12.50
CA ALA A 35 -18.67 1.37 11.12
C ALA A 35 -17.86 0.53 10.11
N ALA A 36 -16.56 0.34 10.36
CA ALA A 36 -15.70 -0.51 9.54
C ALA A 36 -16.15 -1.98 9.57
N ILE A 37 -16.47 -2.52 10.76
CA ILE A 37 -16.94 -3.90 10.93
C ILE A 37 -18.28 -4.09 10.22
N VAL A 38 -19.22 -3.14 10.39
CA VAL A 38 -20.51 -3.18 9.68
C VAL A 38 -20.29 -3.13 8.17
N ALA A 39 -19.45 -2.22 7.67
CA ALA A 39 -19.12 -2.15 6.26
C ALA A 39 -18.49 -3.46 5.75
N ARG A 40 -17.59 -4.07 6.53
CA ARG A 40 -16.96 -5.36 6.20
C ARG A 40 -17.99 -6.49 6.11
N TYR A 41 -18.93 -6.55 7.05
CA TYR A 41 -19.96 -7.58 7.08
C TYR A 41 -20.96 -7.45 5.91
N LEU A 42 -21.25 -6.21 5.48
CA LEU A 42 -22.16 -5.94 4.36
C LEU A 42 -21.54 -6.20 2.98
N VAL A 43 -20.22 -6.41 2.90
CA VAL A 43 -19.51 -6.64 1.64
C VAL A 43 -19.15 -8.13 1.57
N PRO A 44 -19.78 -8.90 0.66
CA PRO A 44 -19.46 -10.31 0.47
C PRO A 44 -17.98 -10.51 0.21
N LEU A 45 -17.42 -11.58 0.77
CA LEU A 45 -16.00 -11.91 0.59
C LEU A 45 -15.71 -12.27 -0.87
N GLU A 46 -16.67 -12.93 -1.50
CA GLU A 46 -16.63 -13.45 -2.86
C GLU A 46 -16.61 -12.33 -3.90
N ALA A 47 -17.19 -11.18 -3.57
CA ALA A 47 -17.22 -9.98 -4.42
C ALA A 47 -15.88 -9.22 -4.44
N ASN A 48 -14.87 -9.69 -3.71
CA ASN A 48 -13.53 -9.12 -3.74
C ASN A 48 -12.78 -9.55 -5.00
N ALA A 49 -12.22 -8.57 -5.70
CA ALA A 49 -11.38 -8.73 -6.87
C ALA A 49 -10.24 -9.76 -6.73
N ASP A 50 -9.69 -9.98 -5.55
CA ASP A 50 -8.61 -10.94 -5.32
C ASP A 50 -9.11 -12.33 -4.87
N TYR A 51 -10.35 -12.45 -4.37
CA TYR A 51 -10.83 -13.69 -3.73
C TYR A 51 -10.78 -14.91 -4.66
N GLY A 52 -11.36 -14.81 -5.86
CA GLY A 52 -11.42 -15.94 -6.80
C GLY A 52 -10.03 -16.46 -7.20
N ALA A 53 -9.05 -15.56 -7.37
CA ALA A 53 -7.69 -15.95 -7.70
C ALA A 53 -7.02 -16.76 -6.58
N TYR A 54 -7.31 -16.47 -5.30
CA TYR A 54 -6.77 -17.24 -4.18
C TYR A 54 -7.57 -18.50 -3.90
N TYR A 55 -8.90 -18.43 -3.97
CA TYR A 55 -9.74 -19.56 -3.63
C TYR A 55 -9.58 -20.71 -4.64
N TYR A 56 -9.63 -20.40 -5.94
CA TYR A 56 -9.61 -21.42 -7.00
C TYR A 56 -8.21 -21.77 -7.50
N ASN A 57 -7.33 -20.78 -7.69
CA ASN A 57 -6.03 -21.06 -8.33
C ASN A 57 -4.96 -21.47 -7.32
N TYR A 58 -5.10 -21.10 -6.05
CA TYR A 58 -4.04 -21.29 -5.07
C TYR A 58 -3.94 -22.70 -4.49
N GLY A 59 -5.04 -23.46 -4.47
CA GLY A 59 -5.02 -24.89 -4.15
C GLY A 59 -4.02 -25.65 -5.03
N ASN A 60 -3.94 -25.28 -6.32
CA ASN A 60 -3.11 -25.94 -7.33
C ASN A 60 -1.63 -25.51 -7.27
N TYR A 61 -1.31 -24.30 -6.77
CA TYR A 61 0.08 -23.81 -6.68
C TYR A 61 0.90 -24.38 -5.50
N MET A 62 0.26 -25.19 -4.64
CA MET A 62 0.91 -25.81 -3.49
C MET A 62 1.28 -27.27 -3.75
N GLU A 63 1.14 -27.76 -4.98
CA GLU A 63 1.58 -29.11 -5.34
C GLU A 63 3.08 -29.29 -5.04
N ASP A 64 3.43 -30.49 -4.59
CA ASP A 64 4.79 -30.85 -4.17
C ASP A 64 5.82 -30.73 -5.31
N ASN A 65 5.34 -30.70 -6.57
CA ASN A 65 6.15 -30.65 -7.78
C ASN A 65 6.78 -29.28 -8.10
N ILE A 66 6.39 -28.19 -7.40
CA ILE A 66 6.99 -26.87 -7.62
C ILE A 66 8.30 -26.74 -6.81
N PRO A 67 9.43 -26.35 -7.44
CA PRO A 67 10.71 -26.21 -6.74
C PRO A 67 10.64 -25.20 -5.58
N PHE A 68 11.36 -25.51 -4.49
CA PHE A 68 11.35 -24.71 -3.26
C PHE A 68 11.71 -23.23 -3.48
N TYR A 69 12.68 -22.95 -4.35
CA TYR A 69 13.05 -21.56 -4.68
C TYR A 69 11.88 -20.81 -5.33
N VAL A 70 11.10 -21.45 -6.20
CA VAL A 70 9.90 -20.84 -6.80
C VAL A 70 8.83 -20.57 -5.73
N LYS A 71 8.66 -21.48 -4.76
CA LYS A 71 7.74 -21.29 -3.62
C LYS A 71 8.14 -20.07 -2.78
N ILE A 72 9.43 -19.92 -2.45
CA ILE A 72 9.95 -18.76 -1.69
C ILE A 72 9.86 -17.44 -2.48
N PHE A 73 10.26 -17.44 -3.75
CA PHE A 73 10.30 -16.20 -4.53
C PHE A 73 8.91 -15.75 -5.00
N LYS A 74 7.98 -16.69 -5.19
CA LYS A 74 6.61 -16.34 -5.53
C LYS A 74 5.83 -15.92 -4.30
N GLU A 75 5.74 -16.77 -3.26
CA GLU A 75 4.77 -16.61 -2.14
C GLU A 75 5.23 -17.27 -0.82
N PRO A 76 6.26 -16.74 -0.16
CA PRO A 76 6.85 -17.37 1.02
C PRO A 76 5.87 -17.35 2.21
N TYR A 77 5.18 -16.22 2.43
CA TYR A 77 4.27 -16.01 3.56
C TYR A 77 3.09 -16.97 3.60
N LEU A 78 2.34 -17.01 2.50
CA LEU A 78 1.09 -17.75 2.41
C LEU A 78 1.34 -19.26 2.45
N PHE A 79 2.51 -19.71 2.01
CA PHE A 79 2.99 -21.08 2.19
C PHE A 79 3.09 -21.50 3.65
N TYR A 80 3.84 -20.76 4.45
CA TYR A 80 4.03 -21.10 5.87
C TYR A 80 2.74 -20.96 6.66
N ILE A 81 1.96 -19.91 6.39
CA ILE A 81 0.68 -19.69 7.06
C ILE A 81 -0.34 -20.77 6.70
N LYS A 82 -0.46 -21.14 5.42
CA LYS A 82 -1.34 -22.22 5.01
C LYS A 82 -0.99 -23.50 5.78
N ARG A 83 0.28 -23.92 5.75
CA ARG A 83 0.73 -25.10 6.49
C ARG A 83 0.44 -25.02 7.98
N LEU A 84 0.62 -23.85 8.60
CA LEU A 84 0.34 -23.66 10.02
C LEU A 84 -1.16 -23.76 10.33
N LEU A 85 -2.01 -23.12 9.51
CA LEU A 85 -3.45 -23.05 9.75
C LEU A 85 -4.18 -24.33 9.35
N GLU A 86 -3.68 -25.09 8.38
CA GLU A 86 -4.23 -26.40 8.01
C GLU A 86 -4.10 -27.45 9.12
N PHE A 87 -3.25 -27.23 10.14
CA PHE A 87 -3.28 -28.05 11.35
C PHE A 87 -4.57 -27.87 12.15
N PHE A 88 -5.28 -26.75 11.99
CA PHE A 88 -6.42 -26.36 12.82
C PHE A 88 -7.72 -26.18 12.03
N PHE A 89 -7.65 -25.85 10.74
CA PHE A 89 -8.77 -25.42 9.91
C PHE A 89 -8.74 -26.05 8.53
N ARG A 90 -9.91 -26.13 7.86
CA ARG A 90 -9.98 -26.54 6.44
C ARG A 90 -9.58 -25.38 5.53
N TRP A 91 -9.12 -25.66 4.31
CA TRP A 91 -8.66 -24.63 3.37
C TRP A 91 -9.71 -23.55 3.10
N GLU A 92 -10.99 -23.96 3.03
CA GLU A 92 -12.14 -23.08 2.81
C GLU A 92 -12.31 -22.05 3.95
N GLU A 93 -11.84 -22.38 5.16
CA GLU A 93 -11.91 -21.54 6.36
C GLU A 93 -10.66 -20.65 6.50
N VAL A 94 -9.50 -21.12 6.02
CA VAL A 94 -8.22 -20.40 6.11
C VAL A 94 -8.27 -19.04 5.39
N ILE A 95 -8.84 -18.98 4.18
CA ILE A 95 -8.91 -17.73 3.40
C ILE A 95 -9.74 -16.65 4.11
N PRO A 96 -10.98 -16.91 4.55
CA PRO A 96 -11.75 -15.97 5.36
C PRO A 96 -11.00 -15.52 6.62
N ILE A 97 -10.34 -16.42 7.35
CA ILE A 97 -9.59 -16.08 8.57
C ILE A 97 -8.47 -15.07 8.25
N LEU A 98 -7.68 -15.31 7.21
CA LEU A 98 -6.60 -14.40 6.80
C LEU A 98 -7.13 -13.04 6.37
N TYR A 99 -8.29 -13.03 5.73
CA TYR A 99 -8.93 -11.81 5.30
C TYR A 99 -9.42 -10.96 6.47
N TYR A 100 -10.12 -11.55 7.45
CA TYR A 100 -10.55 -10.85 8.65
C TYR A 100 -9.38 -10.40 9.53
N PHE A 101 -8.31 -11.21 9.60
CA PHE A 101 -7.08 -10.83 10.28
C PHE A 101 -6.42 -9.60 9.62
N ASN A 102 -6.30 -9.60 8.29
CA ASN A 102 -5.78 -8.45 7.56
C ASN A 102 -6.68 -7.21 7.73
N PHE A 103 -8.00 -7.37 7.70
CA PHE A 103 -8.95 -6.29 7.96
C PHE A 103 -8.76 -5.68 9.37
N ALA A 104 -8.60 -6.52 10.40
CA ALA A 104 -8.36 -6.07 11.76
C ALA A 104 -7.05 -5.27 11.89
N ILE A 105 -5.95 -5.79 11.34
CA ILE A 105 -4.66 -5.08 11.32
C ILE A 105 -4.78 -3.77 10.56
N SER A 106 -5.47 -3.77 9.42
CA SER A 106 -5.69 -2.57 8.61
C SER A 106 -6.44 -1.50 9.39
N THR A 107 -7.47 -1.90 10.13
CA THR A 107 -8.24 -0.99 10.99
C THR A 107 -7.34 -0.37 12.06
N LEU A 108 -6.51 -1.17 12.74
CA LEU A 108 -5.55 -0.68 13.73
C LEU A 108 -4.49 0.25 13.11
N PHE A 109 -3.97 -0.09 11.93
CA PHE A 109 -3.01 0.72 11.21
C PHE A 109 -3.57 2.10 10.85
N PHE A 110 -4.82 2.19 10.40
CA PHE A 110 -5.42 3.48 10.09
C PHE A 110 -5.73 4.29 11.36
N ILE A 111 -6.09 3.66 12.49
CA ILE A 111 -6.18 4.35 13.78
C ILE A 111 -4.80 4.89 14.20
N TRP A 112 -3.74 4.10 14.04
CA TRP A 112 -2.37 4.56 14.26
C TRP A 112 -2.02 5.76 13.36
N LEU A 113 -2.32 5.71 12.06
CA LEU A 113 -2.09 6.81 11.12
C LEU A 113 -2.84 8.09 11.54
N ALA A 114 -4.09 7.97 11.98
CA ALA A 114 -4.90 9.07 12.49
C ALA A 114 -4.25 9.74 13.71
N SER A 115 -3.58 8.96 14.56
CA SER A 115 -2.94 9.43 15.79
C SER A 115 -1.66 10.27 15.57
N LEU A 116 -1.05 10.24 14.37
CA LEU A 116 0.25 10.88 14.12
C LEU A 116 0.17 12.41 14.19
N LYS A 117 0.79 13.02 15.20
CA LYS A 117 0.68 14.48 15.46
C LYS A 117 1.44 15.36 14.47
N ASP A 118 2.47 14.82 13.83
CA ASP A 118 3.42 15.52 12.97
C ASP A 118 3.17 15.27 11.48
N VAL A 119 2.02 14.67 11.13
CA VAL A 119 1.56 14.47 9.76
C VAL A 119 0.30 15.31 9.54
N ALA A 120 0.26 16.08 8.46
CA ALA A 120 -0.90 16.91 8.12
C ALA A 120 -2.17 16.06 7.92
N LEU A 121 -3.32 16.59 8.33
CA LEU A 121 -4.62 15.92 8.20
C LEU A 121 -4.87 15.47 6.76
N TRP A 122 -4.70 16.36 5.79
CA TRP A 122 -4.95 16.04 4.37
C TRP A 122 -4.15 14.85 3.85
N LYS A 123 -2.90 14.66 4.32
CA LYS A 123 -2.08 13.51 3.91
C LYS A 123 -2.63 12.20 4.45
N LYS A 124 -3.08 12.20 5.71
CA LYS A 124 -3.72 11.03 6.34
C LYS A 124 -5.01 10.65 5.63
N ILE A 125 -5.85 11.64 5.32
CA ILE A 125 -7.13 11.41 4.63
C ILE A 125 -6.90 10.98 3.19
N PHE A 126 -5.95 11.59 2.47
CA PHE A 126 -5.59 11.19 1.11
C PHE A 126 -5.13 9.73 1.06
N PHE A 127 -4.19 9.35 1.94
CA PHE A 127 -3.70 7.97 2.00
C PHE A 127 -4.82 6.99 2.35
N TYR A 128 -5.65 7.32 3.34
CA TYR A 128 -6.82 6.53 3.70
C TYR A 128 -7.81 6.39 2.53
N ALA A 129 -8.21 7.49 1.91
CA ALA A 129 -9.20 7.49 0.84
C ALA A 129 -8.73 6.74 -0.41
N THR A 130 -7.42 6.70 -0.64
CA THR A 130 -6.81 6.01 -1.77
C THR A 130 -6.64 4.51 -1.52
N TYR A 131 -6.21 4.12 -0.31
CA TYR A 131 -5.73 2.75 -0.06
C TYR A 131 -6.54 1.96 0.95
N TYR A 132 -7.53 2.53 1.63
CA TYR A 132 -8.31 1.80 2.63
C TYR A 132 -8.94 0.54 2.06
N PHE A 133 -9.71 0.65 0.97
CA PHE A 133 -10.36 -0.52 0.37
C PHE A 133 -9.35 -1.51 -0.20
N LEU A 134 -8.30 -1.02 -0.87
CA LEU A 134 -7.25 -1.90 -1.36
C LEU A 134 -6.64 -2.72 -0.21
N ILE A 135 -6.22 -2.07 0.88
CA ILE A 135 -5.50 -2.74 1.97
C ILE A 135 -6.44 -3.58 2.84
N ALA A 136 -7.62 -3.07 3.21
CA ALA A 136 -8.50 -3.70 4.18
C ALA A 136 -9.58 -4.61 3.57
N PHE A 137 -9.93 -4.41 2.30
CA PHE A 137 -11.01 -5.14 1.61
C PHE A 137 -10.52 -5.94 0.41
N THR A 138 -9.41 -5.60 -0.23
CA THR A 138 -8.97 -6.33 -1.43
C THR A 138 -7.84 -7.30 -1.12
N LEU A 139 -6.75 -6.78 -0.57
CA LEU A 139 -5.51 -7.52 -0.38
C LEU A 139 -5.64 -8.52 0.77
N ILE A 140 -5.47 -9.81 0.46
CA ILE A 140 -5.40 -10.87 1.48
C ILE A 140 -3.98 -10.94 2.08
N ARG A 141 -2.94 -10.81 1.24
CA ARG A 141 -1.54 -11.10 1.62
C ARG A 141 -0.63 -9.87 1.69
N ASN A 142 -0.81 -8.89 0.79
CA ASN A 142 0.17 -7.79 0.62
C ASN A 142 -0.05 -6.64 1.62
N GLY A 143 -1.27 -6.52 2.16
CA GLY A 143 -1.67 -5.42 3.04
C GLY A 143 -0.69 -5.19 4.20
N PRO A 144 -0.35 -6.22 5.00
CA PRO A 144 0.57 -6.07 6.12
C PRO A 144 1.96 -5.61 5.70
N ALA A 145 2.47 -6.06 4.55
CA ALA A 145 3.75 -5.59 4.04
C ALA A 145 3.73 -4.08 3.75
N TYR A 146 2.68 -3.57 3.10
CA TYR A 146 2.53 -2.14 2.82
C TYR A 146 2.41 -1.31 4.11
N MET A 147 1.65 -1.80 5.09
CA MET A 147 1.50 -1.16 6.39
C MET A 147 2.83 -1.09 7.15
N LEU A 148 3.55 -2.20 7.25
CA LEU A 148 4.87 -2.27 7.92
C LEU A 148 5.89 -1.34 7.25
N VAL A 149 5.98 -1.33 5.91
CA VAL A 149 6.89 -0.40 5.22
C VAL A 149 6.48 1.06 5.43
N THR A 150 5.18 1.36 5.54
CA THR A 150 4.71 2.72 5.84
C THR A 150 5.12 3.16 7.25
N VAL A 151 4.96 2.28 8.26
CA VAL A 151 5.45 2.52 9.63
C VAL A 151 6.97 2.68 9.64
N PHE A 152 7.67 1.87 8.87
CA PHE A 152 9.12 1.95 8.74
C PHE A 152 9.60 3.29 8.17
N PHE A 153 9.01 3.75 7.06
CA PHE A 153 9.30 5.07 6.53
C PHE A 153 8.98 6.17 7.53
N TYR A 154 7.97 5.98 8.40
CA TYR A 154 7.62 6.97 9.40
C TYR A 154 8.79 7.16 10.35
N TYR A 155 9.34 6.08 10.91
CA TYR A 155 10.50 6.15 11.79
C TYR A 155 11.76 6.69 11.11
N ILE A 156 12.05 6.21 9.89
CA ILE A 156 13.23 6.65 9.12
C ILE A 156 13.23 8.16 8.89
N GLN A 157 12.09 8.74 8.55
CA GLN A 157 11.99 10.18 8.31
C GLN A 157 12.19 11.03 9.58
N ARG A 158 12.12 10.42 10.77
CA ARG A 158 12.46 11.04 12.06
C ARG A 158 13.86 10.62 12.54
N GLY A 159 14.69 10.06 11.67
CA GLY A 159 16.05 9.63 11.99
C GLY A 159 16.11 8.42 12.92
N LYS A 160 15.03 7.63 13.02
CA LYS A 160 14.95 6.44 13.87
C LYS A 160 14.96 5.18 13.01
N VAL A 161 15.64 4.14 13.49
CA VAL A 161 15.59 2.81 12.88
C VAL A 161 14.51 1.99 13.57
N TRP A 162 13.61 1.38 12.80
CA TRP A 162 12.58 0.49 13.30
C TRP A 162 12.75 -0.90 12.68
N TYR A 163 13.49 -1.77 13.37
CA TYR A 163 13.88 -3.08 12.85
C TYR A 163 12.69 -4.01 12.54
N TRP A 164 11.56 -3.84 13.23
CA TRP A 164 10.33 -4.59 12.93
C TRP A 164 9.80 -4.33 11.52
N GLY A 165 10.20 -3.24 10.86
CA GLY A 165 9.88 -2.98 9.46
C GLY A 165 10.38 -4.07 8.51
N TYR A 166 11.49 -4.74 8.85
CA TYR A 166 12.02 -5.85 8.05
C TYR A 166 11.11 -7.09 8.05
N ALA A 167 10.16 -7.20 8.99
CA ALA A 167 9.15 -8.25 8.95
C ALA A 167 8.26 -8.17 7.69
N ALA A 168 8.22 -7.03 6.98
CA ALA A 168 7.53 -6.92 5.69
C ALA A 168 8.08 -7.88 4.63
N LEU A 169 9.37 -8.26 4.72
CA LEU A 169 10.00 -9.26 3.85
C LEU A 169 9.34 -10.62 3.96
N LEU A 170 8.91 -10.97 5.17
CA LEU A 170 8.21 -12.22 5.45
C LEU A 170 6.79 -12.24 4.87
N MET A 171 6.25 -11.07 4.52
CA MET A 171 4.87 -10.88 4.07
C MET A 171 4.77 -10.75 2.54
N HIS A 172 5.66 -9.98 1.92
CA HIS A 172 5.65 -9.79 0.46
C HIS A 172 7.01 -9.36 -0.11
N ILE A 173 7.45 -10.00 -1.19
CA ILE A 173 8.78 -9.79 -1.77
C ILE A 173 8.99 -8.38 -2.37
N SER A 174 7.92 -7.71 -2.83
CA SER A 174 8.08 -6.33 -3.34
C SER A 174 8.53 -5.35 -2.26
N SER A 175 8.37 -5.71 -0.97
CA SER A 175 8.88 -4.89 0.12
C SER A 175 10.41 -4.88 0.17
N VAL A 176 11.10 -5.86 -0.42
CA VAL A 176 12.58 -5.91 -0.49
C VAL A 176 13.13 -4.62 -1.07
N MET A 177 12.61 -4.19 -2.22
CA MET A 177 13.14 -3.00 -2.88
C MET A 177 12.83 -1.72 -2.10
N ALA A 178 11.65 -1.65 -1.48
CA ALA A 178 11.29 -0.52 -0.62
C ALA A 178 12.14 -0.48 0.66
N LEU A 179 12.40 -1.62 1.29
CA LEU A 179 13.24 -1.73 2.49
C LEU A 179 14.72 -1.56 2.17
N ALA A 180 15.20 -1.96 1.00
CA ALA A 180 16.58 -1.73 0.56
C ALA A 180 16.92 -0.23 0.52
N THR A 181 15.93 0.64 0.37
CA THR A 181 16.15 2.09 0.49
C THR A 181 16.66 2.50 1.88
N SER A 182 16.46 1.68 2.92
CA SER A 182 16.96 1.94 4.27
C SER A 182 18.47 1.90 4.41
N PHE A 183 19.17 1.23 3.49
CA PHE A 183 20.64 1.28 3.47
C PHE A 183 21.15 2.70 3.23
N PHE A 184 20.28 3.59 2.73
CA PHE A 184 20.58 4.99 2.56
C PHE A 184 19.99 5.79 3.71
N LYS A 185 20.81 6.67 4.29
CA LYS A 185 20.30 7.69 5.21
C LYS A 185 19.28 8.58 4.49
N ASN A 186 18.24 9.00 5.20
CA ASN A 186 17.22 9.92 4.69
C ASN A 186 17.73 11.37 4.60
N ASP A 187 18.87 11.54 3.95
CA ASP A 187 19.54 12.82 3.78
C ASP A 187 19.27 13.41 2.40
N LYS A 188 19.67 14.66 2.21
CA LYS A 188 19.62 15.32 0.91
C LYS A 188 20.45 14.57 -0.13
N VAL A 189 20.01 14.66 -1.37
CA VAL A 189 20.70 14.06 -2.51
C VAL A 189 21.86 14.94 -2.97
N ASP A 190 22.99 14.32 -3.30
CA ASP A 190 24.10 14.96 -4.01
C ASP A 190 24.22 14.37 -5.44
N LEU A 191 25.02 15.01 -6.29
CA LEU A 191 25.17 14.59 -7.69
C LEU A 191 25.73 13.16 -7.81
N ARG A 192 26.65 12.76 -6.92
CA ARG A 192 27.25 11.42 -6.92
C ARG A 192 26.19 10.36 -6.64
N PHE A 193 25.29 10.63 -5.70
CA PHE A 193 24.17 9.76 -5.40
C PHE A 193 23.21 9.65 -6.57
N PHE A 194 22.93 10.73 -7.31
CA PHE A 194 22.11 10.63 -8.52
C PHE A 194 22.73 9.67 -9.53
N ILE A 195 24.02 9.82 -9.83
CA ILE A 195 24.72 8.92 -10.76
C ILE A 195 24.65 7.46 -10.28
N PHE A 196 24.89 7.23 -8.99
CA PHE A 196 24.77 5.90 -8.38
C PHE A 196 23.34 5.33 -8.47
N ALA A 197 22.33 6.13 -8.16
CA ALA A 197 20.93 5.69 -8.17
C ALA A 197 20.45 5.37 -9.59
N PHE A 198 20.80 6.20 -10.58
CA PHE A 198 20.53 5.93 -11.98
C PHE A 198 21.26 4.68 -12.46
N GLY A 199 22.55 4.51 -12.11
CA GLY A 199 23.31 3.31 -12.43
C GLY A 199 22.70 2.04 -11.82
N GLY A 200 22.33 2.07 -10.54
CA GLY A 200 21.71 0.94 -9.85
C GLY A 200 20.35 0.56 -10.43
N VAL A 201 19.52 1.55 -10.79
CA VAL A 201 18.23 1.29 -11.43
C VAL A 201 18.42 0.77 -12.86
N GLY A 202 19.41 1.27 -13.60
CA GLY A 202 19.79 0.75 -14.91
C GLY A 202 20.21 -0.72 -14.84
N ILE A 203 21.01 -1.09 -13.83
CA ILE A 203 21.38 -2.49 -13.55
C ILE A 203 20.12 -3.33 -13.30
N ILE A 204 19.22 -2.90 -12.41
CA ILE A 204 17.96 -3.62 -12.14
C ILE A 204 17.14 -3.81 -13.43
N ALA A 205 17.04 -2.78 -14.27
CA ALA A 205 16.33 -2.86 -15.54
C ALA A 205 16.98 -3.85 -16.52
N MET A 206 18.32 -3.92 -16.58
CA MET A 206 19.03 -4.93 -17.37
C MET A 206 18.74 -6.35 -16.88
N PHE A 207 18.79 -6.56 -15.56
CA PHE A 207 18.53 -7.88 -14.95
C PHE A 207 17.07 -8.32 -15.07
N ALA A 208 16.12 -7.39 -15.16
CA ALA A 208 14.69 -7.71 -15.31
C ALA A 208 14.40 -8.56 -16.56
N ASN A 209 15.24 -8.47 -17.60
CA ASN A 209 15.09 -9.25 -18.84
C ASN A 209 15.69 -10.66 -18.78
N LEU A 210 16.35 -11.06 -17.68
CA LEU A 210 16.90 -12.42 -17.59
C LEU A 210 15.79 -13.47 -17.43
N PRO A 211 15.95 -14.68 -18.00
CA PRO A 211 14.96 -15.75 -17.92
C PRO A 211 14.57 -16.17 -16.48
N ILE A 212 15.46 -16.01 -15.50
CA ILE A 212 15.12 -16.33 -14.11
C ILE A 212 14.06 -15.37 -13.54
N PHE A 213 14.10 -14.10 -14.00
CA PHE A 213 13.12 -13.07 -13.67
C PHE A 213 11.91 -13.10 -14.61
N SER A 214 11.97 -13.82 -15.74
CA SER A 214 10.80 -14.04 -16.58
C SER A 214 9.72 -14.79 -15.82
N SER A 215 10.03 -15.63 -14.83
CA SER A 215 9.03 -16.28 -13.96
C SER A 215 8.29 -15.31 -13.02
N LEU A 216 8.95 -14.21 -12.62
CA LEU A 216 8.34 -13.10 -11.88
C LEU A 216 7.50 -12.25 -12.82
N LEU A 217 7.99 -11.97 -14.03
CA LEU A 217 7.24 -11.29 -15.09
C LEU A 217 6.03 -12.11 -15.58
N LEU A 218 6.13 -13.44 -15.67
CA LEU A 218 5.07 -14.36 -16.06
C LEU A 218 3.94 -14.41 -15.02
N LYS A 219 4.25 -14.17 -13.73
CA LYS A 219 3.22 -13.94 -12.70
C LYS A 219 2.50 -12.61 -12.91
N TYR A 220 3.17 -11.60 -13.46
CA TYR A 220 2.51 -10.37 -13.90
C TYR A 220 1.74 -10.60 -15.21
N ASP A 221 2.24 -11.45 -16.12
CA ASP A 221 1.54 -11.82 -17.35
C ASP A 221 0.27 -12.61 -17.07
N SER A 222 0.24 -13.49 -16.07
CA SER A 222 -1.00 -14.21 -15.69
C SER A 222 -2.11 -13.28 -15.19
N TYR A 223 -1.74 -12.07 -14.72
CA TYR A 223 -2.72 -11.00 -14.42
C TYR A 223 -3.04 -10.13 -15.64
N SER A 224 -2.24 -10.15 -16.70
CA SER A 224 -2.56 -9.48 -17.98
C SER A 224 -3.30 -10.37 -18.98
N THR A 225 -3.33 -11.68 -18.77
CA THR A 225 -4.09 -12.63 -19.61
C THR A 225 -5.57 -12.76 -19.23
N SER A 226 -6.01 -12.16 -18.12
CA SER A 226 -7.41 -12.17 -17.67
C SER A 226 -7.92 -10.75 -17.39
N ASP A 227 -8.70 -10.14 -18.30
CA ASP A 227 -9.50 -8.90 -18.19
C ASP A 227 -8.93 -7.65 -17.46
N ARG A 228 -7.69 -7.71 -16.95
CA ARG A 228 -6.93 -6.69 -16.20
C ARG A 228 -5.60 -6.41 -16.91
N ALA A 229 -5.65 -6.43 -18.23
CA ALA A 229 -4.54 -6.03 -19.09
C ALA A 229 -4.11 -4.58 -18.81
N ILE A 230 -2.91 -4.23 -19.28
CA ILE A 230 -2.42 -2.85 -19.29
C ILE A 230 -3.52 -1.97 -19.93
N SER A 231 -4.02 -1.02 -19.15
CA SER A 231 -5.11 -0.14 -19.55
C SER A 231 -4.72 1.33 -19.46
N ALA A 232 -5.47 2.19 -20.15
CA ALA A 232 -5.25 3.64 -20.13
C ALA A 232 -5.19 4.24 -18.71
N SER A 233 -5.86 3.62 -17.73
CA SER A 233 -5.83 4.08 -16.33
C SER A 233 -4.43 4.03 -15.72
N HIS A 234 -3.58 3.07 -16.11
CA HIS A 234 -2.21 2.98 -15.61
C HIS A 234 -1.34 4.14 -16.09
N TYR A 235 -1.51 4.54 -17.35
CA TYR A 235 -0.83 5.71 -17.93
C TYR A 235 -1.30 7.00 -17.28
N ILE A 236 -2.63 7.17 -17.15
CA ILE A 236 -3.22 8.33 -16.47
C ILE A 236 -2.72 8.42 -15.01
N PHE A 237 -2.68 7.29 -14.30
CA PHE A 237 -2.17 7.24 -12.92
C PHE A 237 -0.70 7.62 -12.85
N PHE A 238 0.15 7.15 -13.78
CA PHE A 238 1.55 7.57 -13.86
C PHE A 238 1.69 9.06 -14.11
N THR A 239 0.93 9.63 -15.04
CA THR A 239 0.94 11.07 -15.31
C THR A 239 0.54 11.87 -14.06
N ILE A 240 -0.55 11.49 -13.39
CA ILE A 240 -1.00 12.15 -12.15
C ILE A 240 0.06 12.02 -11.05
N PHE A 241 0.66 10.83 -10.88
CA PHE A 241 1.74 10.62 -9.92
C PHE A 241 2.90 11.58 -10.16
N ASN A 242 3.37 11.72 -11.40
CA ASN A 242 4.46 12.65 -11.75
C ASN A 242 4.07 14.11 -11.50
N LEU A 243 2.84 14.51 -11.85
CA LEU A 243 2.33 15.87 -11.58
C LEU A 243 2.30 16.17 -10.08
N VAL A 244 1.87 15.21 -9.25
CA VAL A 244 1.88 15.35 -7.79
C VAL A 244 3.30 15.45 -7.25
N VAL A 245 4.23 14.61 -7.73
CA VAL A 245 5.65 14.68 -7.32
C VAL A 245 6.26 16.04 -7.71
N PHE A 246 6.00 16.52 -8.93
CA PHE A 246 6.45 17.83 -9.38
C PHE A 246 5.84 18.98 -8.57
N PHE A 247 4.56 18.90 -8.26
CA PHE A 247 3.88 19.86 -7.39
C PHE A 247 4.53 19.90 -5.99
N ILE A 248 4.78 18.73 -5.38
CA ILE A 248 5.47 18.66 -4.08
C ILE A 248 6.90 19.18 -4.20
N PHE A 249 7.61 18.92 -5.30
CA PHE A 249 8.93 19.48 -5.55
C PHE A 249 8.92 21.01 -5.53
N TYR A 250 7.96 21.64 -6.21
CA TYR A 250 7.84 23.09 -6.28
C TYR A 250 7.56 23.72 -4.90
N PHE A 251 6.61 23.16 -4.13
CA PHE A 251 6.18 23.73 -2.84
C PHE A 251 7.01 23.27 -1.63
N ASN A 252 7.58 22.06 -1.67
CA ASN A 252 8.36 21.49 -0.58
C ASN A 252 9.40 20.46 -1.05
N LYS A 253 10.39 20.94 -1.82
CA LYS A 253 11.50 20.12 -2.34
C LYS A 253 12.22 19.26 -1.29
N LYS A 254 12.20 19.63 0.01
CA LYS A 254 12.88 18.87 1.07
C LYS A 254 12.31 17.46 1.26
N ILE A 255 11.04 17.23 0.91
CA ILE A 255 10.40 15.91 1.04
C ILE A 255 10.87 14.98 -0.09
N VAL A 256 10.85 15.48 -1.32
CA VAL A 256 11.17 14.70 -2.53
C VAL A 256 12.67 14.60 -2.80
N TYR A 257 13.47 15.56 -2.33
CA TYR A 257 14.91 15.60 -2.54
C TYR A 257 15.67 14.87 -1.43
N THR A 258 15.19 13.66 -1.11
CA THR A 258 15.83 12.73 -0.17
C THR A 258 16.31 11.49 -0.92
N LYS A 259 17.43 10.91 -0.46
CA LYS A 259 18.02 9.71 -1.08
C LYS A 259 16.99 8.57 -1.22
N ILE A 260 16.19 8.36 -0.19
CA ILE A 260 15.15 7.33 -0.15
C ILE A 260 14.07 7.58 -1.19
N PHE A 261 13.49 8.79 -1.21
CA PHE A 261 12.42 9.08 -2.16
C PHE A 261 12.90 9.04 -3.60
N VAL A 262 14.11 9.53 -3.89
CA VAL A 262 14.69 9.48 -5.24
C VAL A 262 14.83 8.03 -5.72
N ILE A 263 15.30 7.11 -4.87
CA ILE A 263 15.35 5.68 -5.25
C ILE A 263 13.94 5.14 -5.50
N LEU A 264 12.98 5.39 -4.60
CA LEU A 264 11.60 4.92 -4.78
C LEU A 264 10.98 5.45 -6.08
N TYR A 265 11.22 6.72 -6.40
CA TYR A 265 10.75 7.36 -7.61
C TYR A 265 11.40 6.77 -8.87
N LEU A 266 12.72 6.58 -8.87
CA LEU A 266 13.41 5.97 -10.01
C LEU A 266 12.98 4.52 -10.23
N LEU A 267 12.75 3.75 -9.16
CA LEU A 267 12.16 2.41 -9.25
C LEU A 267 10.74 2.46 -9.82
N CYS A 268 9.92 3.45 -9.44
CA CYS A 268 8.60 3.65 -10.05
C CYS A 268 8.70 3.89 -11.56
N VAL A 269 9.63 4.75 -12.00
CA VAL A 269 9.87 5.03 -13.42
C VAL A 269 10.35 3.78 -14.16
N ALA A 270 11.33 3.07 -13.61
CA ALA A 270 11.85 1.85 -14.23
C ALA A 270 10.77 0.76 -14.35
N PHE A 271 9.97 0.56 -13.29
CA PHE A 271 8.86 -0.38 -13.34
C PHE A 271 7.79 0.04 -14.32
N PHE A 272 7.52 1.33 -14.51
CA PHE A 272 6.57 1.77 -15.53
C PHE A 272 7.06 1.44 -16.94
N ILE A 273 8.36 1.63 -17.21
CA ILE A 273 8.99 1.29 -18.50
C ILE A 273 8.92 -0.22 -18.77
N ILE A 274 9.13 -1.05 -17.74
CA ILE A 274 9.05 -2.51 -17.85
C ILE A 274 7.59 -2.96 -18.03
N ASN A 275 6.70 -2.52 -17.13
CA ASN A 275 5.28 -2.86 -17.12
C ASN A 275 4.48 -1.84 -16.26
N PRO A 276 3.53 -1.08 -16.83
CA PRO A 276 2.72 -0.09 -16.10
C PRO A 276 1.98 -0.64 -14.86
N VAL A 277 1.60 -1.92 -14.85
CA VAL A 277 0.97 -2.59 -13.70
C VAL A 277 1.96 -2.75 -12.54
N MET A 278 3.22 -3.05 -12.82
CA MET A 278 4.28 -3.15 -11.80
C MET A 278 4.49 -1.80 -11.11
N PHE A 279 4.54 -0.71 -11.90
CA PHE A 279 4.58 0.63 -11.34
C PHE A 279 3.37 0.90 -10.45
N PHE A 280 2.16 0.65 -10.95
CA PHE A 280 0.93 0.91 -10.18
C PHE A 280 0.96 0.22 -8.81
N ARG A 281 1.37 -1.04 -8.76
CA ARG A 281 1.50 -1.83 -7.51
C ARG A 281 2.64 -1.34 -6.61
N PHE A 282 3.78 -0.94 -7.16
CA PHE A 282 4.93 -0.47 -6.38
C PHE A 282 4.76 0.97 -5.88
N SER A 283 3.98 1.79 -6.59
CA SER A 283 3.77 3.21 -6.32
C SER A 283 3.25 3.49 -4.90
N ILE A 284 2.57 2.52 -4.28
CA ILE A 284 2.09 2.61 -2.91
C ILE A 284 3.21 2.91 -1.91
N TYR A 285 4.43 2.42 -2.14
CA TYR A 285 5.59 2.72 -1.29
C TYR A 285 6.06 4.17 -1.43
N ALA A 286 6.10 4.69 -2.66
CA ALA A 286 6.45 6.10 -2.88
C ALA A 286 5.37 7.02 -2.31
N ILE A 287 4.10 6.69 -2.52
CA ILE A 287 2.96 7.47 -2.01
C ILE A 287 2.87 7.38 -0.49
N SER A 288 3.15 6.22 0.13
CA SER A 288 3.19 6.12 1.58
C SER A 288 4.29 6.99 2.17
N PHE A 289 5.51 6.95 1.60
CA PHE A 289 6.62 7.82 2.00
C PHE A 289 6.25 9.31 1.95
N LEU A 290 5.57 9.75 0.89
CA LEU A 290 5.10 11.14 0.78
C LEU A 290 4.00 11.47 1.80
N SER A 291 3.07 10.54 2.02
CA SER A 291 1.90 10.76 2.89
C SER A 291 2.28 10.87 4.37
N ILE A 292 3.29 10.12 4.81
CA ILE A 292 3.79 10.16 6.19
C ILE A 292 4.90 11.20 6.43
N SER A 293 5.21 12.01 5.41
CA SER A 293 6.21 13.08 5.49
C SER A 293 5.90 14.08 6.61
N PRO A 294 6.90 14.43 7.45
CA PRO A 294 6.69 15.32 8.58
C PRO A 294 6.26 16.71 8.11
N THR A 295 5.31 17.29 8.83
CA THR A 295 4.78 18.63 8.60
C THR A 295 5.07 19.47 9.83
N TYR A 296 6.28 20.07 9.86
CA TYR A 296 6.77 20.85 11.01
C TYR A 296 5.95 22.11 11.26
N THR A 297 5.55 22.80 10.19
CA THR A 297 4.71 23.99 10.24
C THR A 297 3.58 23.86 9.23
N ILE A 298 2.34 24.16 9.66
CA ILE A 298 1.18 24.10 8.77
C ILE A 298 1.19 25.33 7.87
N THR A 299 1.38 25.12 6.57
CA THR A 299 1.40 26.21 5.57
C THR A 299 -0.01 26.69 5.21
N LYS A 300 -0.13 27.76 4.41
CA LYS A 300 -1.42 28.19 3.83
C LYS A 300 -2.02 27.08 2.96
N LEU A 301 -1.18 26.40 2.17
CA LEU A 301 -1.58 25.28 1.32
C LEU A 301 -2.09 24.10 2.16
N ASP A 302 -1.40 23.73 3.24
CA ASP A 302 -1.86 22.65 4.13
C ASP A 302 -3.23 22.98 4.75
N ARG A 303 -3.46 24.22 5.17
CA ARG A 303 -4.75 24.65 5.70
C ARG A 303 -5.87 24.55 4.67
N PHE A 304 -5.59 24.94 3.42
CA PHE A 304 -6.54 24.80 2.32
C PHE A 304 -6.85 23.32 2.06
N LEU A 305 -5.83 22.49 1.88
CA LEU A 305 -5.99 21.05 1.63
C LEU A 305 -6.72 20.34 2.79
N ASN A 306 -6.45 20.72 4.05
CA ASN A 306 -7.16 20.19 5.22
C ASN A 306 -8.66 20.49 5.19
N ARG A 307 -9.09 21.62 4.61
CA ARG A 307 -10.53 21.94 4.43
C ARG A 307 -11.14 21.16 3.26
N CYS A 308 -10.35 20.94 2.21
CA CYS A 308 -10.79 20.22 1.01
C CYS A 308 -10.87 18.69 1.20
N VAL A 309 -10.45 18.14 2.34
CA VAL A 309 -10.50 16.68 2.58
C VAL A 309 -11.90 16.08 2.40
N ILE A 310 -12.96 16.85 2.64
CA ILE A 310 -14.34 16.38 2.43
C ILE A 310 -14.64 16.02 0.97
N LEU A 311 -13.94 16.63 0.01
CA LEU A 311 -14.09 16.33 -1.42
C LEU A 311 -13.60 14.91 -1.76
N THR A 312 -12.81 14.29 -0.88
CA THR A 312 -12.36 12.90 -1.07
C THR A 312 -13.49 11.87 -0.95
N VAL A 313 -14.68 12.25 -0.46
CA VAL A 313 -15.84 11.36 -0.35
C VAL A 313 -16.22 10.75 -1.69
N LEU A 314 -16.27 11.55 -2.76
CA LEU A 314 -16.62 11.05 -4.09
C LEU A 314 -15.60 10.03 -4.59
N TYR A 315 -14.31 10.34 -4.41
CA TYR A 315 -13.22 9.44 -4.78
C TYR A 315 -13.20 8.16 -3.93
N PHE A 316 -13.57 8.26 -2.64
CA PHE A 316 -13.64 7.11 -1.74
C PHE A 316 -14.72 6.13 -2.16
N VAL A 317 -15.91 6.63 -2.52
CA VAL A 317 -17.00 5.81 -3.06
C VAL A 317 -16.60 5.21 -4.42
N TYR A 318 -15.97 5.99 -5.29
CA TYR A 318 -15.43 5.48 -6.56
C TYR A 318 -14.43 4.33 -6.35
N ASN A 319 -13.49 4.49 -5.42
CA ASN A 319 -12.52 3.45 -5.07
C ASN A 319 -13.20 2.20 -4.50
N PHE A 320 -14.23 2.35 -3.68
CA PHE A 320 -15.00 1.22 -3.16
C PHE A 320 -15.59 0.39 -4.31
N ILE A 321 -16.28 1.05 -5.24
CA ILE A 321 -16.89 0.42 -6.42
C ILE A 321 -15.82 -0.23 -7.30
N GLY A 322 -14.67 0.43 -7.49
CA GLY A 322 -13.57 -0.10 -8.30
C GLY A 322 -12.93 -1.38 -7.73
N ASN A 323 -12.99 -1.58 -6.42
CA ASN A 323 -12.47 -2.79 -5.77
C ASN A 323 -13.52 -3.91 -5.63
N HIS A 324 -14.80 -3.60 -5.86
CA HIS A 324 -15.91 -4.54 -5.76
C HIS A 324 -16.85 -4.36 -6.97
N PRO A 325 -16.38 -4.70 -8.18
CA PRO A 325 -17.14 -4.45 -9.41
C PRO A 325 -18.48 -5.18 -9.45
N ASP A 326 -18.58 -6.34 -8.78
CA ASP A 326 -19.78 -7.18 -8.71
C ASP A 326 -20.87 -6.62 -7.77
N LEU A 327 -20.60 -5.50 -7.09
CA LEU A 327 -21.56 -4.78 -6.24
C LEU A 327 -22.15 -3.53 -6.91
N ARG A 328 -21.92 -3.36 -8.22
CA ARG A 328 -22.65 -2.41 -9.08
C ARG A 328 -24.01 -2.95 -9.42
#